data_AF-A0AAW9QPT8-F1
#
_entry.id   AF-A0AAW9QPT8-F1
#
_cell.length_a   1.000
_cell.length_b   1.000
_cell.length_c   1.000
_cell.angle_alpha   90.00
_cell.angle_beta   90.00
_cell.angle_gamma   90.00
#
_symmetry.space_group_name_H-M   'P 1'
#
loop_
_entity.id
_entity.type
_entity.pdbx_description
1 polymer ?
#
loop_
_entity_poly.entity_id
_entity_poly.type
_entity_poly.pdbx_seq_one_letter_code
_entity_poly.pdbx_strand_id
1 'polypeptide(L)'
;MGKITIDTLSGVTALISSRFFLVPLTLALGVFPVSIANPSPASIVRPGSARPSEREVPRSVPRRPLNPSEIPGTRETDLDRYWRLAYNAAVSGDFDTAIINYRRAGAGATGDCDRQHARAGEQAAKEAKTLLKTEGEGSKPTQFFWGRLQELTRSLSCVTVR
;
A
#
# COMPACT_ATOMS: atom_id res chain seq x y z
N MET A 1 29.40 -35.88 29.17
CA MET A 1 28.95 -36.94 28.23
C MET A 1 27.60 -37.45 28.70
N GLY A 2 26.54 -37.07 28.00
CA GLY A 2 25.18 -37.56 28.28
C GLY A 2 24.40 -37.51 26.97
N LYS A 3 24.30 -38.66 26.30
CA LYS A 3 23.54 -38.86 25.07
C LYS A 3 22.05 -38.87 25.43
N ILE A 4 21.25 -38.01 24.81
CA ILE A 4 19.80 -38.20 24.75
C ILE A 4 19.50 -38.76 23.37
N THR A 5 19.14 -40.03 23.39
CA THR A 5 18.79 -40.87 22.24
C THR A 5 17.38 -40.50 21.78
N ILE A 6 17.25 -40.22 20.48
CA ILE A 6 15.97 -40.06 19.78
C ILE A 6 15.63 -41.42 19.23
N ASP A 7 14.54 -42.03 19.67
CA ASP A 7 13.86 -43.12 18.96
C ASP A 7 12.45 -43.30 19.53
N THR A 8 11.43 -43.15 18.67
CA THR A 8 10.41 -44.19 18.43
C THR A 8 9.46 -43.71 17.32
N LEU A 9 9.49 -44.44 16.21
CA LEU A 9 8.56 -44.42 15.09
C LEU A 9 7.27 -45.19 15.43
N SER A 10 6.12 -44.62 15.08
CA SER A 10 4.87 -45.29 14.66
C SER A 10 3.84 -44.18 14.41
N GLY A 11 3.31 -43.93 13.23
CA GLY A 11 2.89 -44.87 12.20
C GLY A 11 1.37 -44.85 12.17
N VAL A 12 0.75 -43.98 11.36
CA VAL A 12 -0.57 -44.22 10.76
C VAL A 12 -0.63 -43.55 9.40
N THR A 13 -0.52 -44.39 8.37
CA THR A 13 -0.93 -44.14 7.00
C THR A 13 -2.46 -44.11 6.95
N ALA A 14 -3.06 -43.03 6.46
CA ALA A 14 -4.46 -43.01 6.02
C ALA A 14 -4.52 -42.21 4.71
N LEU A 15 -4.42 -42.87 3.55
CA LEU A 15 -5.54 -43.30 2.71
C LEU A 15 -6.47 -42.18 2.23
N ILE A 16 -6.11 -41.64 1.06
CA ILE A 16 -6.94 -41.47 -0.15
C ILE A 16 -8.43 -41.16 0.08
N SER A 17 -8.85 -39.96 -0.32
CA SER A 17 -10.16 -39.80 -0.95
C SER A 17 -10.11 -38.76 -2.07
N SER A 18 -9.82 -39.25 -3.27
CA SER A 18 -10.16 -38.57 -4.52
C SER A 18 -11.68 -38.45 -4.63
N ARG A 19 -12.19 -37.22 -4.78
CA ARG A 19 -13.45 -36.99 -5.49
C ARG A 19 -13.28 -35.81 -6.43
N PHE A 20 -12.88 -36.16 -7.66
CA PHE A 20 -13.15 -35.39 -8.85
C PHE A 20 -14.65 -35.11 -8.93
N PHE A 21 -15.04 -33.83 -8.92
CA PHE A 21 -16.35 -33.41 -9.38
C PHE A 21 -16.17 -32.68 -10.71
N LEU A 22 -16.57 -33.37 -11.78
CA LEU A 22 -16.77 -32.85 -13.12
C LEU A 22 -18.15 -32.15 -13.17
N VAL A 23 -18.16 -30.87 -13.61
CA VAL A 23 -18.95 -30.27 -14.73
C VAL A 23 -20.51 -30.32 -14.57
N PRO A 24 -21.27 -29.20 -14.79
CA PRO A 24 -21.32 -28.60 -16.11
C PRO A 24 -21.35 -27.07 -16.27
N LEU A 25 -20.67 -26.70 -17.37
CA LEU A 25 -20.77 -25.50 -18.17
C LEU A 25 -22.13 -25.47 -18.89
N THR A 26 -22.96 -24.47 -18.64
CA THR A 26 -24.13 -24.15 -19.46
C THR A 26 -23.90 -22.86 -20.23
N LEU A 27 -23.56 -23.00 -21.51
CA LEU A 27 -23.69 -21.97 -22.55
C LEU A 27 -25.19 -21.69 -22.78
N ALA A 28 -25.59 -20.42 -22.68
CA ALA A 28 -26.86 -19.96 -23.24
C ALA A 28 -26.58 -19.10 -24.48
N LEU A 29 -26.64 -19.73 -25.66
CA LEU A 29 -26.69 -19.05 -26.95
C LEU A 29 -28.15 -18.67 -27.23
N GLY A 30 -28.46 -17.38 -27.11
CA GLY A 30 -29.73 -16.80 -27.58
C GLY A 30 -29.49 -16.01 -28.86
N VAL A 31 -29.69 -16.64 -30.01
CA VAL A 31 -29.79 -15.97 -31.32
C VAL A 31 -31.27 -15.71 -31.57
N PHE A 32 -31.68 -14.46 -31.67
CA PHE A 32 -32.98 -14.06 -32.21
C PHE A 32 -32.77 -13.30 -33.53
N PRO A 33 -33.60 -13.57 -34.56
CA PRO A 33 -33.39 -13.03 -35.90
C PRO A 33 -33.80 -11.56 -36.04
N VAL A 34 -33.09 -10.93 -36.97
CA VAL A 34 -33.23 -9.58 -37.54
C VAL A 34 -34.67 -9.29 -38.00
N SER A 35 -35.14 -8.06 -37.77
CA SER A 35 -36.11 -7.44 -38.68
C SER A 35 -35.80 -5.96 -38.87
N ILE A 36 -35.75 -5.58 -40.14
CA ILE A 36 -35.30 -4.31 -40.72
C ILE A 36 -36.49 -3.34 -40.76
N ALA A 37 -36.30 -2.11 -40.29
CA ALA A 37 -37.14 -0.98 -40.70
C ALA A 37 -36.39 0.35 -40.49
N ASN A 38 -35.78 0.82 -41.57
CA ASN A 38 -35.56 2.25 -41.85
C ASN A 38 -36.24 2.45 -43.23
N PRO A 39 -36.88 3.60 -43.55
CA PRO A 39 -36.24 4.91 -43.47
C PRO A 39 -37.17 6.12 -43.19
N SER A 40 -36.59 7.25 -42.75
CA SER A 40 -36.64 8.51 -43.54
C SER A 40 -35.99 9.71 -42.80
N PRO A 41 -35.47 10.70 -43.56
CA PRO A 41 -34.63 11.77 -43.03
C PRO A 41 -35.40 13.09 -42.84
N ALA A 42 -35.11 13.81 -41.76
CA ALA A 42 -35.47 15.23 -41.65
C ALA A 42 -34.45 15.99 -40.78
N SER A 43 -33.46 16.53 -41.47
CA SER A 43 -32.86 17.86 -41.34
C SER A 43 -33.01 18.71 -40.05
N ILE A 44 -31.82 19.11 -39.56
CA ILE A 44 -31.38 20.49 -39.24
C ILE A 44 -31.77 21.08 -37.85
N VAL A 45 -30.76 21.36 -37.02
CA VAL A 45 -30.30 22.69 -36.52
C VAL A 45 -29.21 22.49 -35.41
N ARG A 46 -27.99 22.99 -35.62
CA ARG A 46 -26.93 23.31 -34.60
C ARG A 46 -27.34 24.63 -33.89
N PRO A 47 -26.96 24.96 -32.62
CA PRO A 47 -25.59 24.88 -32.12
C PRO A 47 -25.43 24.64 -30.59
N GLY A 48 -24.26 24.16 -30.18
CA GLY A 48 -23.92 24.06 -28.77
C GLY A 48 -22.80 23.07 -28.53
N SER A 49 -21.64 23.32 -29.15
CA SER A 49 -20.41 22.64 -28.74
C SER A 49 -20.02 23.21 -27.38
N ALA A 50 -20.71 22.74 -26.33
CA ALA A 50 -20.19 22.79 -24.99
C ALA A 50 -18.93 21.92 -25.05
N ARG A 51 -17.76 22.58 -25.10
CA ARG A 51 -16.51 21.91 -24.70
C ARG A 51 -16.83 21.19 -23.39
N PRO A 52 -16.51 19.90 -23.24
CA PRO A 52 -16.38 19.35 -21.91
C PRO A 52 -15.46 20.31 -21.17
N SER A 53 -15.99 20.97 -20.13
CA SER A 53 -15.19 21.68 -19.15
C SER A 53 -14.00 20.77 -18.89
N GLU A 54 -12.83 21.27 -19.29
CA GLU A 54 -11.55 20.66 -19.01
C GLU A 54 -11.57 20.44 -17.50
N ARG A 55 -11.82 19.17 -17.13
CA ARG A 55 -12.02 18.73 -15.76
C ARG A 55 -10.76 19.20 -15.06
N GLU A 56 -10.90 20.28 -14.29
CA GLU A 56 -9.79 20.97 -13.65
C GLU A 56 -9.01 19.89 -12.90
N VAL A 57 -7.88 19.49 -13.49
CA VAL A 57 -7.03 18.44 -12.93
C VAL A 57 -6.68 18.97 -11.54
N PRO A 58 -7.03 18.26 -10.45
CA PRO A 58 -6.78 18.77 -9.11
C PRO A 58 -5.32 19.20 -9.04
N ARG A 59 -5.08 20.46 -8.64
CA ARG A 59 -3.73 21.03 -8.43
C ARG A 59 -2.84 19.94 -7.86
N SER A 60 -1.74 19.68 -8.56
CA SER A 60 -0.73 18.66 -8.26
C SER A 60 -0.76 18.24 -6.80
N VAL A 61 -1.31 17.05 -6.51
CA VAL A 61 -1.28 16.45 -5.18
C VAL A 61 0.17 16.51 -4.69
N PRO A 62 0.47 17.22 -3.59
CA PRO A 62 1.85 17.42 -3.16
C PRO A 62 2.60 16.10 -3.05
N ARG A 63 3.68 15.99 -3.83
CA ARG A 63 4.75 14.99 -3.77
C ARG A 63 5.32 14.83 -2.37
N ARG A 64 5.05 13.75 -1.65
CA ARG A 64 5.57 13.53 -0.29
C ARG A 64 6.85 12.72 -0.32
N PRO A 65 7.96 13.22 0.26
CA PRO A 65 9.21 12.48 0.26
C PRO A 65 9.12 11.28 1.19
N LEU A 66 9.65 10.13 0.76
CA LEU A 66 9.85 8.96 1.61
C LEU A 66 10.96 9.22 2.65
N ASN A 67 11.97 9.97 2.24
CA ASN A 67 13.11 10.45 3.01
C ASN A 67 13.05 11.98 3.12
N PRO A 68 12.26 12.53 4.05
CA PRO A 68 12.26 13.97 4.30
C PRO A 68 13.65 14.47 4.71
N SER A 69 13.96 15.73 4.39
CA SER A 69 15.21 16.36 4.84
C SER A 69 15.26 16.43 6.36
N GLU A 70 16.43 16.23 6.95
CA GLU A 70 16.60 16.29 8.41
C GLU A 70 16.33 17.70 8.98
N ILE A 71 16.54 18.73 8.15
CA ILE A 71 16.46 20.14 8.52
C ILE A 71 15.01 20.64 8.31
N PRO A 72 14.43 21.36 9.29
CA PRO A 72 13.12 22.00 9.11
C PRO A 72 13.11 22.95 7.90
N GLY A 73 12.08 22.86 7.07
CA GLY A 73 11.86 23.82 5.99
C GLY A 73 11.31 25.15 6.49
N THR A 74 11.59 26.25 5.77
CA THR A 74 11.11 27.61 6.11
C THR A 74 9.59 27.76 6.05
N ARG A 75 8.88 26.86 5.37
CA ARG A 75 7.41 26.79 5.28
C ARG A 75 6.89 25.39 5.65
N GLU A 76 7.57 24.73 6.58
CA GLU A 76 7.18 23.40 7.05
C GLU A 76 5.78 23.41 7.68
N THR A 77 4.86 22.63 7.13
CA THR A 77 3.56 22.38 7.76
C THR A 77 3.71 21.45 8.97
N ASP A 78 2.73 21.41 9.87
CA ASP A 78 2.76 20.46 11.00
C ASP A 78 2.84 19.00 10.53
N LEU A 79 2.19 18.68 9.41
CA LEU A 79 2.27 17.35 8.80
C LEU A 79 3.69 17.04 8.29
N ASP A 80 4.32 17.98 7.59
CA ASP A 80 5.72 17.85 7.14
C ASP A 80 6.66 17.65 8.33
N ARG A 81 6.44 18.42 9.41
CA ARG A 81 7.21 18.32 10.65
C ARG A 81 7.12 16.93 11.26
N TYR A 82 5.91 16.39 11.40
CA TYR A 82 5.75 15.08 12.00
C TYR A 82 6.39 13.97 11.16
N TRP A 83 6.35 14.05 9.83
CA TRP A 83 7.07 13.09 9.00
C TRP A 83 8.58 13.19 9.11
N ARG A 84 9.13 14.41 9.12
CA ARG A 84 10.56 14.60 9.34
C ARG A 84 11.00 14.05 10.70
N LEU A 85 10.29 14.39 11.77
CA LEU A 85 10.60 13.91 13.11
C LEU A 85 10.47 12.38 13.20
N ALA A 86 9.44 11.79 12.59
CA ALA A 86 9.25 10.36 12.57
C ALA A 86 10.40 9.64 11.84
N TYR A 87 10.78 10.14 10.67
CA TYR A 87 11.87 9.58 9.86
C TYR A 87 13.23 9.69 10.57
N ASN A 88 13.57 10.87 11.12
CA ASN A 88 14.83 11.08 11.84
C ASN A 88 14.93 10.17 13.09
N ALA A 89 13.81 10.01 13.81
CA ALA A 89 13.76 9.09 14.95
C ALA A 89 13.98 7.63 14.50
N ALA A 90 13.35 7.21 13.40
CA ALA A 90 13.54 5.86 12.88
C ALA A 90 14.98 5.59 12.39
N VAL A 91 15.61 6.56 11.72
CA VAL A 91 17.01 6.47 11.26
C VAL A 91 18.00 6.42 12.42
N SER A 92 17.69 7.10 13.54
CA SER A 92 18.49 7.03 14.77
C SER A 92 18.19 5.81 15.65
N GLY A 93 17.21 4.98 15.28
CA GLY A 93 16.81 3.79 16.02
C GLY A 93 15.84 4.05 17.18
N ASP A 94 15.38 5.29 17.37
CA ASP A 94 14.31 5.62 18.31
C ASP A 94 12.93 5.34 17.68
N PHE A 95 12.58 4.05 17.63
CA PHE A 95 11.32 3.63 17.03
C PHE A 95 10.10 4.02 17.85
N ASP A 96 10.23 4.27 19.15
CA ASP A 96 9.11 4.73 19.97
C ASP A 96 8.69 6.15 19.59
N THR A 97 9.67 7.06 19.48
CA THR A 97 9.42 8.41 18.98
C THR A 97 8.95 8.40 17.53
N ALA A 98 9.49 7.51 16.69
CA ALA A 98 9.04 7.36 15.31
C ALA A 98 7.55 7.00 15.20
N ILE A 99 7.11 5.98 15.96
CA ILE A 99 5.72 5.52 16.00
C ILE A 99 4.77 6.66 16.42
N ILE A 100 5.14 7.41 17.47
CA ILE A 100 4.32 8.54 17.95
C ILE A 100 4.16 9.60 16.85
N ASN A 101 5.25 9.98 16.18
CA ASN A 101 5.19 11.03 15.16
C ASN A 101 4.48 10.56 13.88
N TYR A 102 4.61 9.30 13.48
CA TYR A 102 3.81 8.75 12.38
C TYR A 102 2.31 8.76 12.68
N ARG A 103 1.90 8.45 13.93
CA ARG A 103 0.50 8.57 14.35
C ARG A 103 -0.01 10.00 14.28
N ARG A 104 0.80 10.97 14.75
CA ARG A 104 0.47 12.41 14.66
C ARG A 104 0.32 12.86 13.21
N ALA A 105 1.22 12.43 12.34
CA ALA A 105 1.11 12.70 10.92
C ALA A 105 -0.16 12.09 10.30
N GLY A 106 -0.50 10.85 10.64
CA GLY A 106 -1.74 10.21 10.20
C GLY A 106 -3.00 10.93 10.68
N ALA A 107 -2.98 11.47 11.91
CA ALA A 107 -4.09 12.26 12.45
C ALA A 107 -4.22 13.64 11.79
N GLY A 108 -3.10 14.25 11.39
CA GLY A 108 -3.07 15.54 10.66
C GLY A 108 -3.28 15.41 9.14
N ALA A 109 -3.33 14.19 8.59
CA ALA A 109 -3.44 13.95 7.16
C ALA A 109 -4.86 14.17 6.63
N THR A 110 -4.99 15.04 5.63
CA THR A 110 -6.27 15.39 5.00
C THR A 110 -6.68 14.37 3.93
N GLY A 111 -5.71 13.81 3.19
CA GLY A 111 -5.95 12.83 2.12
C GLY A 111 -5.69 11.38 2.53
N ASP A 112 -6.32 10.44 1.83
CA ASP A 112 -6.14 9.00 2.07
C ASP A 112 -4.71 8.54 1.80
N CYS A 113 -4.04 9.12 0.80
CA CYS A 113 -2.67 8.76 0.48
C CYS A 113 -1.70 9.16 1.61
N ASP A 114 -1.84 10.37 2.17
CA ASP A 114 -1.05 10.83 3.31
C ASP A 114 -1.31 9.95 4.56
N ARG A 115 -2.58 9.55 4.79
CA ARG A 115 -2.93 8.60 5.87
C ARG A 115 -2.28 7.23 5.66
N GLN A 116 -2.31 6.69 4.45
CA GLN A 116 -1.68 5.42 4.12
C GLN A 116 -0.16 5.48 4.26
N HIS A 117 0.48 6.57 3.82
CA HIS A 117 1.91 6.78 3.99
C HIS A 117 2.29 6.83 5.49
N ALA A 118 1.54 7.55 6.31
CA ALA A 118 1.77 7.59 7.76
C ALA A 118 1.61 6.21 8.42
N ARG A 119 0.60 5.43 8.02
CA ARG A 119 0.40 4.05 8.51
C ARG A 119 1.53 3.11 8.09
N ALA A 120 2.02 3.23 6.86
CA ALA A 120 3.17 2.47 6.38
C ALA A 120 4.43 2.77 7.22
N GLY A 121 4.69 4.05 7.52
CA GLY A 121 5.78 4.45 8.41
C GLY A 121 5.63 3.91 9.84
N GLU A 122 4.43 4.01 10.42
CA GLU A 122 4.15 3.44 11.74
C GLU A 122 4.38 1.93 11.76
N GLN A 123 3.91 1.22 10.74
CA GLN A 123 4.07 -0.23 10.63
C GLN A 123 5.54 -0.62 10.49
N ALA A 124 6.29 0.02 9.59
CA ALA A 124 7.72 -0.22 9.42
C ALA A 124 8.49 0.02 10.72
N ALA A 125 8.16 1.08 11.47
CA ALA A 125 8.80 1.38 12.75
C ALA A 125 8.47 0.34 13.83
N LYS A 126 7.22 -0.13 13.91
CA LYS A 126 6.83 -1.21 14.84
C LYS A 126 7.57 -2.51 14.55
N GLU A 127 7.63 -2.91 13.29
CA GLU A 127 8.32 -4.13 12.87
C GLU A 127 9.83 -4.01 13.13
N ALA A 128 10.46 -2.88 12.77
CA ALA A 128 11.86 -2.60 13.07
C ALA A 128 12.16 -2.62 14.58
N LYS A 129 11.27 -2.07 15.41
CA LYS A 129 11.40 -2.09 16.88
C LYS A 129 11.52 -3.52 17.43
N THR A 130 10.84 -4.50 16.83
CA THR A 130 10.92 -5.90 17.28
C THR A 130 12.32 -6.48 17.15
N LEU A 131 13.10 -5.98 16.19
CA LEU A 131 14.48 -6.41 15.93
C LEU A 131 15.50 -5.81 16.90
N LEU A 132 15.12 -4.81 17.71
CA LEU A 132 15.98 -4.31 18.80
C LEU A 132 16.30 -5.38 19.86
N LYS A 133 15.48 -6.45 19.94
CA LYS A 133 15.66 -7.55 20.88
C LYS A 133 16.44 -8.72 20.31
N THR A 134 16.76 -8.68 19.03
CA THR A 134 17.55 -9.72 18.35
C THR A 134 19.02 -9.33 18.35
N GLU A 135 19.92 -10.30 18.51
CA GLU A 135 21.37 -10.09 18.47
C GLU A 135 21.96 -10.54 17.13
N GLY A 136 23.19 -10.09 16.82
CA GLY A 136 23.94 -10.51 15.62
C GLY A 136 23.57 -9.75 14.35
N GLU A 137 24.04 -10.21 13.18
CA GLU A 137 23.90 -9.48 11.92
C GLU A 137 22.44 -9.26 11.45
N GLY A 138 21.48 -10.01 12.02
CA GLY A 138 20.04 -9.83 11.81
C GLY A 138 19.44 -8.61 12.55
N SER A 139 20.16 -8.03 13.50
CA SER A 139 19.70 -6.92 14.34
C SER A 139 19.93 -5.54 13.71
N LYS A 140 19.67 -5.37 12.40
CA LYS A 140 19.84 -4.08 11.69
C LYS A 140 18.49 -3.38 11.54
N PRO A 141 17.87 -2.90 12.64
CA PRO A 141 16.48 -2.43 12.62
C PRO A 141 16.29 -1.19 11.75
N THR A 142 17.30 -0.31 11.67
CA THR A 142 17.24 0.91 10.84
C THR A 142 17.29 0.57 9.35
N GLN A 143 18.07 -0.44 8.95
CA GLN A 143 18.10 -0.93 7.56
C GLN A 143 16.79 -1.66 7.21
N PHE A 144 16.30 -2.50 8.11
CA PHE A 144 15.00 -3.15 7.97
C PHE A 144 13.88 -2.11 7.80
N PHE A 145 13.85 -1.10 8.66
CA PHE A 145 12.88 0.00 8.60
C PHE A 145 12.83 0.63 7.22
N TRP A 146 13.99 0.96 6.65
CA TRP A 146 14.06 1.61 5.34
C TRP A 146 13.52 0.71 4.21
N GLY A 147 13.96 -0.55 4.15
CA GLY A 147 13.46 -1.49 3.16
C GLY A 147 11.96 -1.73 3.29
N ARG A 148 11.48 -1.85 4.53
CA ARG A 148 10.06 -2.06 4.82
C ARG A 148 9.19 -0.86 4.47
N LEU A 149 9.66 0.35 4.77
CA LEU A 149 8.98 1.59 4.42
C LEU A 149 8.85 1.74 2.89
N GLN A 150 9.92 1.43 2.14
CA GLN A 150 9.86 1.41 0.67
C GLN A 150 8.85 0.40 0.13
N GLU A 151 8.83 -0.82 0.68
CA GLU A 151 7.89 -1.87 0.28
C GLU A 151 6.44 -1.43 0.48
N LEU A 152 6.11 -0.93 1.68
CA LEU A 152 4.75 -0.55 2.06
C LEU A 152 4.23 0.69 1.31
N THR A 153 5.13 1.52 0.78
CA THR A 153 4.76 2.77 0.07
C THR A 153 4.87 2.65 -1.45
N ARG A 154 5.34 1.51 -1.98
CA ARG A 154 5.59 1.32 -3.43
C ARG A 154 4.39 1.61 -4.32
N SER A 155 3.18 1.36 -3.85
CA SER A 155 1.93 1.59 -4.59
C SER A 155 1.32 2.97 -4.37
N LEU A 156 1.89 3.82 -3.50
CA LEU A 156 1.33 5.11 -3.15
C LEU A 156 1.77 6.19 -4.13
N SER A 157 0.83 6.69 -4.94
CA SER A 157 1.09 7.70 -5.96
C SER A 157 1.52 9.06 -5.41
N CYS A 158 1.27 9.34 -4.13
CA CYS A 158 1.70 10.55 -3.45
C CYS A 158 3.13 10.47 -2.89
N VAL A 159 3.81 9.33 -2.96
CA VAL A 159 5.14 9.15 -2.36
C VAL A 159 6.22 9.20 -3.43
N THR A 160 7.32 9.87 -3.12
CA THR A 160 8.53 9.94 -3.97
C THR A 160 9.76 9.69 -3.14
N VAL A 161 10.68 8.89 -3.65
CA VAL A 161 12.06 8.82 -3.12
C VAL A 161 12.84 9.98 -3.72
N ARG A 162 13.55 10.74 -2.88
CA ARG A 162 14.48 11.78 -3.32
C ARG A 162 15.91 11.29 -3.30
#